data_AF-A0A1Y0Y243-F1
#
_entry.id   AF-A0A1Y0Y243-F1
#
_cell.length_a   1.000
_cell.length_b   1.000
_cell.length_c   1.000
_cell.angle_alpha   90.00
_cell.angle_beta   90.00
_cell.angle_gamma   90.00
#
_symmetry.space_group_name_H-M   'P 1'
#
loop_
_entity.id
_entity.type
_entity.pdbx_description
1 polymer ?
#
loop_
_entity_poly.entity_id
_entity_poly.type
_entity_poly.pdbx_seq_one_letter_code
_entity_poly.pdbx_strand_id
1 'polypeptide(L)'
;MDIHSDDFKLKNNRMPLSKDDFIKLKKEISLFAREYVDEQHKEGLLPNDYDDLNVEQLSFDQAVSEAYQLPSETRLKHIETVTALPSFAMRKIKVFNRDPNIVAEALFQAKGNCNDCGAKAPFVRKSNGQPYLEVHHIVPLADGGKDTLDNVTALCPNCHRKRHHG
;
A
#
# COMPACT_ATOMS: atom_id res chain seq x y z
N MET A 1 -5.76 -64.55 10.55
CA MET A 1 -5.39 -63.69 11.68
C MET A 1 -6.23 -62.45 11.51
N ASP A 2 -7.51 -62.59 11.86
CA ASP A 2 -8.52 -61.57 11.66
C ASP A 2 -8.59 -60.71 12.93
N ILE A 3 -8.36 -59.42 12.78
CA ILE A 3 -8.71 -58.42 13.78
C ILE A 3 -9.27 -57.18 13.07
N HIS A 4 -10.59 -57.20 12.97
CA HIS A 4 -11.53 -56.10 13.25
C HIS A 4 -11.16 -54.67 12.81
N SER A 5 -11.86 -54.22 11.78
CA SER A 5 -12.26 -52.82 11.62
C SER A 5 -13.29 -52.48 12.69
N ASP A 6 -12.89 -51.78 13.75
CA ASP A 6 -13.83 -50.96 14.52
C ASP A 6 -13.14 -49.75 15.16
N ASP A 7 -13.77 -48.61 14.90
CA ASP A 7 -13.80 -47.38 15.70
C ASP A 7 -12.49 -46.60 15.97
N PHE A 8 -12.23 -45.63 15.08
CA PHE A 8 -11.80 -44.30 15.53
C PHE A 8 -12.73 -43.23 14.97
N LYS A 9 -13.95 -43.17 15.51
CA LYS A 9 -14.85 -42.03 15.34
C LYS A 9 -14.20 -40.81 16.00
N LEU A 10 -13.61 -39.92 15.20
CA LEU A 10 -13.27 -38.57 15.62
C LEU A 10 -14.57 -37.83 15.97
N LYS A 11 -14.94 -37.89 17.25
CA LYS A 11 -15.99 -37.04 17.81
C LYS A 11 -15.51 -35.60 17.71
N ASN A 12 -16.11 -34.82 16.81
CA ASN A 12 -15.96 -33.37 16.75
C ASN A 12 -16.53 -32.75 18.03
N ASN A 13 -15.76 -32.78 19.11
CA ASN A 13 -16.03 -32.02 20.33
C ASN A 13 -15.63 -30.56 20.08
N ARG A 14 -16.45 -29.82 19.32
CA ARG A 14 -16.37 -28.35 19.32
C ARG A 14 -16.93 -27.85 20.64
N MET A 15 -16.04 -27.52 21.56
CA MET A 15 -16.41 -26.78 22.76
C MET A 15 -16.92 -25.39 22.30
N PRO A 16 -18.17 -24.99 22.64
CA PRO A 16 -18.66 -23.68 22.25
C PRO A 16 -17.92 -22.62 23.06
N LEU A 17 -16.97 -21.93 22.43
CA LEU A 17 -16.35 -20.76 23.01
C LEU A 17 -17.42 -19.69 23.23
N SER A 18 -17.41 -19.07 24.42
CA SER A 18 -18.25 -17.90 24.65
C SER A 18 -17.87 -16.78 23.66
N LYS A 19 -18.78 -15.84 23.41
CA LYS A 19 -18.47 -14.70 22.52
C LYS A 19 -17.23 -13.94 22.99
N ASP A 20 -17.04 -13.82 24.29
CA ASP A 20 -15.90 -13.12 24.89
C ASP A 20 -14.60 -13.90 24.73
N ASP A 21 -14.63 -15.22 24.89
CA ASP A 21 -13.46 -16.09 24.66
C ASP A 21 -13.06 -16.11 23.17
N PHE A 22 -14.04 -16.05 22.27
CA PHE A 22 -13.79 -15.98 20.84
C PHE A 22 -13.18 -14.62 20.44
N ILE A 23 -13.64 -13.52 21.05
CA ILE A 23 -13.05 -12.19 20.87
C ILE A 23 -11.62 -12.17 21.40
N LYS A 24 -11.37 -12.75 22.58
CA LYS A 24 -10.05 -12.86 23.18
C LYS A 24 -9.09 -13.67 22.30
N LEU A 25 -9.52 -14.84 21.84
CA LEU A 25 -8.76 -15.71 20.95
C LEU A 25 -8.42 -15.01 19.62
N LYS A 26 -9.37 -14.27 19.03
CA LYS A 26 -9.10 -13.47 17.83
C LYS A 26 -8.06 -12.37 18.08
N LYS A 27 -8.11 -11.73 19.25
CA LYS A 27 -7.15 -10.70 19.62
C LYS A 27 -5.75 -11.29 19.82
N GLU A 28 -5.65 -12.43 20.49
CA GLU A 28 -4.39 -13.16 20.70
C GLU A 28 -3.78 -13.66 19.38
N ILE A 29 -4.58 -14.26 18.49
CA ILE A 29 -4.13 -14.67 17.15
C ILE A 29 -3.66 -13.45 16.33
N SER A 30 -4.37 -12.32 16.45
CA SER A 30 -3.99 -11.08 15.76
C SER A 30 -2.73 -10.43 16.31
N LEU A 31 -2.46 -10.55 17.61
CA LEU A 31 -1.22 -10.10 18.24
C LEU A 31 -0.06 -11.00 17.85
N PHE A 32 -0.23 -12.33 17.95
CA PHE A 32 0.78 -13.30 17.53
C PHE A 32 1.14 -13.16 16.04
N ALA A 33 0.14 -12.98 15.17
CA ALA A 33 0.39 -12.76 13.75
C ALA A 33 1.13 -11.44 13.48
N ARG A 34 0.92 -10.41 14.31
CA ARG A 34 1.66 -9.14 14.21
C ARG A 34 3.10 -9.28 14.68
N GLU A 35 3.31 -9.89 15.85
CA GLU A 35 4.64 -10.13 16.41
C GLU A 35 5.48 -10.99 15.47
N TYR A 36 4.90 -12.05 14.89
CA TYR A 36 5.55 -12.90 13.90
C TYR A 36 5.96 -12.11 12.63
N VAL A 37 5.07 -11.28 12.08
CA VAL A 37 5.39 -10.45 10.89
C VAL A 37 6.47 -9.42 11.21
N ASP A 38 6.44 -8.82 12.41
CA ASP A 38 7.45 -7.85 12.84
C ASP A 38 8.83 -8.50 13.08
N GLU A 39 8.88 -9.74 13.59
CA GLU A 39 10.12 -10.53 13.69
C GLU A 39 10.67 -10.90 12.31
N GLN A 40 9.82 -11.34 11.39
CA GLN A 40 10.24 -11.70 10.02
C GLN A 40 10.74 -10.51 9.21
N HIS A 41 10.25 -9.28 9.45
CA HIS A 41 10.84 -8.06 8.89
C HIS A 41 12.22 -7.74 9.51
N LYS A 42 12.42 -7.94 10.82
CA LYS A 42 13.73 -7.71 11.48
C LYS A 42 14.80 -8.69 11.00
N GLU A 43 14.43 -9.92 10.67
CA GLU A 43 15.31 -10.93 10.10
C GLU A 43 15.54 -10.75 8.59
N GLY A 44 14.89 -9.77 7.95
CA GLY A 44 14.99 -9.53 6.51
C GLY A 44 14.36 -10.64 5.65
N LEU A 45 13.57 -11.54 6.25
CA LEU A 45 12.86 -12.62 5.56
C LEU A 45 11.59 -12.13 4.85
N LEU A 46 11.07 -10.97 5.24
CA LEU A 46 10.04 -10.24 4.51
C LEU A 46 10.66 -8.98 3.90
N PRO A 47 10.67 -8.85 2.56
CA PRO A 47 11.09 -7.62 1.89
C PRO A 47 10.21 -6.45 2.34
N ASN A 48 10.78 -5.24 2.42
CA ASN A 48 9.96 -4.04 2.52
C ASN A 48 9.12 -3.95 1.24
N ASP A 49 7.79 -3.94 1.36
CA ASP A 49 6.84 -3.88 0.23
C ASP A 49 7.11 -2.73 -0.77
N TYR A 50 7.89 -1.72 -0.36
CA TYR A 50 8.33 -0.61 -1.20
C TYR A 50 9.37 -1.02 -2.26
N ASP A 51 10.24 -1.99 -1.96
CA ASP A 51 11.28 -2.44 -2.89
C ASP A 51 10.70 -3.34 -3.99
N ASP A 52 9.77 -4.24 -3.68
CA ASP A 52 9.14 -5.14 -4.66
C ASP A 52 8.22 -4.40 -5.66
N LEU A 53 7.51 -3.35 -5.21
CA LEU A 53 6.72 -2.50 -6.10
C LEU A 53 7.62 -1.73 -7.07
N ASN A 54 8.81 -1.34 -6.62
CA ASN A 54 9.78 -0.66 -7.47
C ASN A 54 10.38 -1.63 -8.50
N VAL A 55 10.71 -2.88 -8.17
CA VAL A 55 11.35 -3.81 -9.12
C VAL A 55 10.45 -4.14 -10.33
N GLU A 56 9.17 -4.45 -10.11
CA GLU A 56 8.25 -4.72 -11.24
C GLU A 56 7.90 -3.47 -12.04
N GLN A 57 7.70 -2.34 -11.36
CA GLN A 57 7.48 -1.06 -12.05
C GLN A 57 8.71 -0.69 -12.89
N LEU A 58 9.93 -0.86 -12.36
CA LEU A 58 11.18 -0.65 -13.09
C LEU A 58 11.28 -1.59 -14.30
N SER A 59 10.91 -2.86 -14.16
CA SER A 59 10.87 -3.81 -15.29
C SER A 59 9.87 -3.38 -16.36
N PHE A 60 8.70 -2.88 -15.96
CA PHE A 60 7.71 -2.38 -16.91
C PHE A 60 8.15 -1.08 -17.58
N ASP A 61 8.71 -0.13 -16.82
CA ASP A 61 9.21 1.14 -17.34
C ASP A 61 10.36 0.92 -18.34
N GLN A 62 11.21 -0.10 -18.10
CA GLN A 62 12.21 -0.56 -19.08
C GLN A 62 11.54 -1.07 -20.36
N ALA A 63 10.55 -1.96 -20.26
CA ALA A 63 9.81 -2.47 -21.42
C ALA A 63 9.10 -1.34 -22.20
N VAL A 64 8.57 -0.34 -21.50
CA VAL A 64 7.99 0.87 -22.10
C VAL A 64 9.06 1.69 -22.83
N SER A 65 10.23 1.88 -22.22
CA SER A 65 11.36 2.60 -22.82
C SER A 65 11.86 1.92 -24.10
N GLU A 66 11.96 0.59 -24.10
CA GLU A 66 12.27 -0.22 -25.29
C GLU A 66 11.19 -0.07 -26.36
N ALA A 67 9.91 -0.13 -25.97
CA ALA A 67 8.81 0.09 -26.89
C ALA A 67 8.83 1.51 -27.51
N TYR A 68 9.28 2.53 -26.79
CA TYR A 68 9.46 3.89 -27.31
C TYR A 68 10.53 3.98 -28.40
N GLN A 69 11.52 3.08 -28.42
CA GLN A 69 12.53 3.03 -29.48
C GLN A 69 11.96 2.54 -30.82
N LEU A 70 10.79 1.91 -30.81
CA LEU A 70 10.13 1.44 -32.02
C LEU A 70 9.35 2.58 -32.72
N PRO A 71 9.18 2.55 -34.04
CA PRO A 71 8.22 3.41 -34.73
C PRO A 71 6.79 3.20 -34.20
N SER A 72 5.99 4.27 -34.22
CA SER A 72 4.58 4.19 -33.78
C SER A 72 3.79 3.12 -34.54
N GLU A 73 4.03 2.98 -35.85
CA GLU A 73 3.37 1.98 -36.68
C GLU A 73 3.65 0.54 -36.21
N THR A 74 4.89 0.25 -35.78
CA THR A 74 5.26 -1.06 -35.24
C THR A 74 4.49 -1.37 -33.96
N ARG A 75 4.38 -0.40 -33.05
CA ARG A 75 3.57 -0.57 -31.82
C ARG A 75 2.09 -0.77 -32.14
N LEU A 76 1.53 -0.01 -33.08
CA LEU A 76 0.12 -0.12 -33.48
C LEU A 76 -0.21 -1.50 -34.09
N LYS A 77 0.65 -2.01 -34.99
CA LYS A 77 0.51 -3.37 -35.54
C LYS A 77 0.55 -4.43 -34.44
N HIS A 78 1.43 -4.28 -33.45
CA HIS A 78 1.45 -5.20 -32.31
C HIS A 78 0.14 -5.11 -31.51
N ILE A 79 -0.35 -3.91 -31.21
CA ILE A 79 -1.60 -3.69 -30.46
C ILE A 79 -2.80 -4.35 -31.16
N GLU A 80 -2.89 -4.29 -32.49
CA GLU A 80 -3.96 -4.95 -33.26
C GLU A 80 -3.96 -6.47 -33.10
N THR A 81 -2.80 -7.07 -32.81
CA THR A 81 -2.68 -8.52 -32.57
C THR A 81 -2.98 -8.93 -31.13
N VAL A 82 -3.02 -7.97 -30.19
CA VAL A 82 -3.30 -8.25 -28.78
C VAL A 82 -4.81 -8.41 -28.58
N THR A 83 -5.23 -9.66 -28.37
CA THR A 83 -6.64 -10.02 -28.10
C THR A 83 -6.87 -10.54 -26.69
N ALA A 84 -5.80 -10.84 -25.95
CA ALA A 84 -5.87 -11.35 -24.59
C ALA A 84 -6.18 -10.22 -23.60
N LEU A 85 -7.02 -10.53 -22.61
CA LEU A 85 -7.22 -9.66 -21.45
C LEU A 85 -5.91 -9.61 -20.62
N PRO A 86 -5.57 -8.45 -20.03
CA PRO A 86 -4.40 -8.36 -19.19
C PRO A 86 -4.54 -9.29 -17.97
N SER A 87 -3.45 -9.99 -17.64
CA SER A 87 -3.34 -10.73 -16.39
C SER A 87 -3.24 -9.77 -15.20
N PHE A 88 -3.70 -10.20 -14.03
CA PHE A 88 -3.57 -9.45 -12.79
C PHE A 88 -2.75 -10.23 -11.76
N ALA A 89 -2.13 -9.51 -10.84
CA ALA A 89 -1.47 -10.05 -9.66
C ALA A 89 -2.11 -9.45 -8.39
N MET A 90 -2.28 -10.27 -7.36
CA MET A 90 -2.76 -9.80 -6.06
C MET A 90 -1.58 -9.46 -5.15
N ARG A 91 -1.61 -8.29 -4.51
CA ARG A 91 -0.61 -7.89 -3.52
C ARG A 91 -1.23 -7.56 -2.17
N LYS A 92 -0.49 -7.87 -1.10
CA LYS A 92 -0.73 -7.33 0.23
C LYS A 92 0.19 -6.13 0.41
N ILE A 93 -0.30 -5.10 1.08
CA ILE A 93 0.46 -3.89 1.37
C ILE A 93 0.35 -3.55 2.85
N LYS A 94 1.45 -3.10 3.43
CA LYS A 94 1.44 -2.41 4.73
C LYS A 94 0.92 -0.98 4.56
N VAL A 95 -0.07 -0.60 5.37
CA VAL A 95 -0.63 0.75 5.40
C VAL A 95 -0.49 1.34 6.80
N PHE A 96 -0.04 2.60 6.86
CA PHE A 96 0.01 3.37 8.10
C PHE A 96 -1.28 4.18 8.28
N ASN A 97 -1.90 4.05 9.45
CA ASN A 97 -3.02 4.89 9.84
C ASN A 97 -2.47 6.27 10.25
N ARG A 98 -2.83 7.29 9.48
CA ARG A 98 -2.42 8.68 9.74
C ARG A 98 -3.45 9.39 10.60
N ASP A 99 -3.02 10.30 11.46
CA ASP A 99 -3.89 11.16 12.24
C ASP A 99 -4.57 12.18 11.30
N PRO A 100 -5.90 12.15 11.17
CA PRO A 100 -6.61 13.08 10.30
C PRO A 100 -6.44 14.55 10.70
N ASN A 101 -6.17 14.85 11.98
CA ASN A 101 -5.99 16.22 12.45
C ASN A 101 -4.67 16.82 11.94
N ILE A 102 -3.61 16.02 11.87
CA ILE A 102 -2.32 16.45 11.31
C ILE A 102 -2.48 16.75 9.82
N VAL A 103 -3.18 15.89 9.09
CA VAL A 103 -3.44 16.09 7.65
C VAL A 103 -4.29 17.35 7.44
N ALA A 104 -5.37 17.51 8.20
CA ALA A 104 -6.26 18.67 8.08
C ALA A 104 -5.54 19.98 8.41
N GLU A 105 -4.74 20.00 9.47
CA GLU A 105 -4.00 21.19 9.90
C GLU A 105 -2.89 21.56 8.90
N ALA A 106 -2.15 20.58 8.36
CA ALA A 106 -1.15 20.84 7.31
C ALA A 106 -1.79 21.46 6.05
N LEU A 107 -2.96 20.95 5.63
CA LEU A 107 -3.71 21.50 4.49
C LEU A 107 -4.27 22.91 4.79
N PHE A 108 -4.72 23.15 6.01
CA PHE A 108 -5.19 24.45 6.47
C PHE A 108 -4.06 25.50 6.42
N GLN A 109 -2.89 25.17 6.97
CA GLN A 109 -1.72 26.06 6.98
C GLN A 109 -1.22 26.40 5.57
N ALA A 110 -1.34 25.45 4.63
CA ALA A 110 -0.95 25.64 3.23
C ALA A 110 -1.83 26.67 2.48
N LYS A 111 -3.05 26.94 2.96
CA LYS A 111 -3.99 27.92 2.37
C LYS A 111 -4.21 27.69 0.86
N GLY A 112 -4.20 26.42 0.45
CA GLY A 112 -4.38 26.02 -0.94
C GLY A 112 -3.19 26.29 -1.86
N ASN A 113 -2.00 26.55 -1.33
CA ASN A 113 -0.76 26.68 -2.10
C ASN A 113 0.20 25.54 -1.75
N CYS A 114 0.94 25.06 -2.75
CA CYS A 114 1.99 24.06 -2.56
C CYS A 114 3.15 24.65 -1.74
N ASN A 115 3.59 23.95 -0.70
CA ASN A 115 4.72 24.38 0.14
C ASN A 115 6.08 24.28 -0.56
N ASP A 116 6.17 23.62 -1.72
CA ASP A 116 7.42 23.45 -2.47
C ASP A 116 7.54 24.48 -3.61
N CYS A 117 6.59 24.48 -4.55
CA CYS A 117 6.64 25.40 -5.69
C CYS A 117 5.87 26.72 -5.50
N GLY A 118 5.13 26.88 -4.39
CA GLY A 118 4.30 28.07 -4.12
C GLY A 118 3.05 28.21 -5.00
N ALA A 119 2.84 27.35 -6.00
CA ALA A 119 1.69 27.40 -6.88
C ALA A 119 0.39 27.03 -6.14
N LYS A 120 -0.73 27.61 -6.59
CA LYS A 120 -2.06 27.21 -6.12
C LYS A 120 -2.33 25.74 -6.43
N ALA A 121 -3.17 25.11 -5.61
CA ALA A 121 -3.70 23.78 -5.87
C ALA A 121 -4.27 23.69 -7.30
N PRO A 122 -4.03 22.58 -8.02
CA PRO A 122 -4.41 22.45 -9.43
C PRO A 122 -5.92 22.44 -9.65
N PHE A 123 -6.70 22.04 -8.64
CA PHE A 123 -8.15 22.02 -8.69
C PHE A 123 -8.76 22.03 -7.27
N VAL A 124 -10.08 22.18 -7.21
CA VAL A 124 -10.88 22.08 -5.99
C VAL A 124 -11.57 20.72 -5.92
N ARG A 125 -11.49 20.06 -4.76
CA ARG A 125 -12.15 18.77 -4.50
C ARG A 125 -13.66 18.91 -4.64
N LYS A 126 -14.27 18.09 -5.50
CA LYS A 126 -15.74 18.03 -5.64
C LYS A 126 -16.44 17.57 -4.35
N SER A 127 -15.78 16.74 -3.55
CA SER A 127 -16.36 16.13 -2.35
C SER A 127 -16.59 17.11 -1.20
N ASN A 128 -15.75 18.15 -1.07
CA ASN A 128 -15.79 19.06 0.08
C ASN A 128 -15.43 20.52 -0.24
N GLY A 129 -15.22 20.87 -1.51
CA GLY A 129 -14.94 22.25 -1.94
C GLY A 129 -13.56 22.78 -1.54
N GLN A 130 -12.66 21.93 -1.02
CA GLN A 130 -11.32 22.36 -0.59
C GLN A 130 -10.27 22.27 -1.73
N PRO A 131 -9.24 23.14 -1.73
CA PRO A 131 -8.10 23.02 -2.64
C PRO A 131 -7.43 21.63 -2.57
N TYR A 132 -7.12 21.02 -3.71
CA TYR A 132 -6.48 19.71 -3.75
C TYR A 132 -4.95 19.81 -3.58
N LEU A 133 -4.47 19.47 -2.40
CA LEU A 133 -3.07 19.17 -2.11
C LEU A 133 -2.96 17.77 -1.46
N GLU A 134 -1.74 17.21 -1.48
CA GLU A 134 -1.38 15.92 -0.90
C GLU A 134 -0.39 16.15 0.25
N VAL A 135 -0.67 15.58 1.42
CA VAL A 135 0.23 15.68 2.57
C VAL A 135 1.29 14.59 2.47
N HIS A 136 2.54 15.03 2.47
CA HIS A 136 3.75 14.21 2.35
C HIS A 136 4.53 14.24 3.66
N HIS A 137 4.98 13.07 4.13
CA HIS A 137 5.90 12.97 5.26
C HIS A 137 7.34 13.21 4.78
N ILE A 138 8.05 14.16 5.39
CA ILE A 138 9.42 14.54 5.02
C ILE A 138 10.38 13.38 5.29
N VAL A 139 10.31 12.81 6.49
CA VAL A 139 10.85 11.49 6.81
C VAL A 139 9.71 10.48 6.62
N PRO A 140 9.81 9.54 5.67
CA PRO A 140 8.75 8.58 5.41
C PRO A 140 8.38 7.75 6.64
N LEU A 141 7.10 7.43 6.80
CA LEU A 141 6.63 6.56 7.90
C LEU A 141 7.25 5.15 7.83
N ALA A 142 7.52 4.66 6.62
CA ALA A 142 8.20 3.38 6.41
C ALA A 142 9.63 3.35 6.98
N ASP A 143 10.29 4.51 7.01
CA ASP A 143 11.66 4.68 7.52
C ASP A 143 11.69 5.15 8.99
N GLY A 144 10.56 5.00 9.70
CA GLY A 144 10.44 5.40 11.10
C GLY A 144 10.12 6.88 11.33
N GLY A 145 9.71 7.61 10.28
CA GLY A 145 9.19 8.97 10.40
C GLY A 145 7.97 9.03 11.31
N LYS A 146 7.86 10.10 12.10
CA LYS A 146 6.71 10.32 12.98
C LYS A 146 5.56 10.98 12.22
N ASP A 147 4.34 10.66 12.63
CA ASP A 147 3.18 11.40 12.15
C ASP A 147 2.97 12.63 13.03
N THR A 148 3.61 13.74 12.64
CA THR A 148 3.66 15.00 13.39
C THR A 148 3.70 16.18 12.42
N LEU A 149 3.23 17.37 12.85
CA LEU A 149 3.15 18.55 11.97
C LEU A 149 4.50 19.02 11.43
N ASP A 150 5.57 18.86 12.21
CA ASP A 150 6.95 19.18 11.83
C ASP A 150 7.52 18.20 10.78
N ASN A 151 6.94 17.00 10.65
CA ASN A 151 7.37 16.00 9.68
C ASN A 151 6.45 15.91 8.46
N VAL A 152 5.52 16.83 8.26
CA VAL A 152 4.61 16.82 7.11
C VAL A 152 4.66 18.12 6.32
N THR A 153 4.36 18.03 5.02
CA THR A 153 4.23 19.18 4.14
C THR A 153 3.12 18.97 3.11
N ALA A 154 2.40 20.03 2.76
CA ALA A 154 1.32 19.97 1.77
C ALA A 154 1.85 20.32 0.38
N LEU A 155 1.72 19.39 -0.57
CA LEU A 155 2.30 19.48 -1.90
C LEU A 155 1.23 19.38 -3.00
N CYS A 156 1.46 20.03 -4.14
CA CYS A 156 0.71 19.70 -5.35
C CYS A 156 1.12 18.31 -5.86
N PRO A 157 0.27 17.64 -6.66
CA PRO A 157 0.56 16.29 -7.17
C PRO A 157 1.90 16.17 -7.88
N ASN A 158 2.29 17.21 -8.63
CA ASN A 158 3.55 17.23 -9.37
C ASN A 158 4.76 17.27 -8.43
N CYS A 159 4.76 18.19 -7.46
CA CYS A 159 5.83 18.28 -6.46
C CYS A 159 5.87 17.03 -5.59
N HIS A 160 4.71 16.47 -5.22
CA HIS A 160 4.65 15.23 -4.45
C HIS A 160 5.30 14.07 -5.20
N ARG A 161 4.96 13.87 -6.49
CA ARG A 161 5.60 12.82 -7.31
C ARG A 161 7.09 13.07 -7.53
N LYS A 162 7.49 14.33 -7.72
CA LYS A 162 8.90 14.72 -7.81
C LYS A 162 9.71 14.29 -6.60
N ARG A 163 9.16 14.39 -5.38
CA ARG A 163 9.82 13.94 -4.14
C ARG A 163 10.01 12.42 -4.08
N HIS A 164 9.16 11.65 -4.75
CA HIS A 164 9.27 10.19 -4.81
C HIS A 164 10.16 9.70 -5.95
N HIS A 165 10.19 10.40 -7.10
CA HIS A 165 10.75 9.85 -8.34
C HIS A 165 11.80 10.73 -9.05
N GLY A 166 11.91 12.03 -8.71
CA GLY A 166 12.86 12.96 -9.34
C GLY A 166 12.23 13.95 -10.32
#